data_AF-A0A4Q1B457-F1
#
_entry.id   AF-A0A4Q1B457-F1
#
_cell.length_a   1.000
_cell.length_b   1.000
_cell.length_c   1.000
_cell.angle_alpha   90.00
_cell.angle_beta   90.00
_cell.angle_gamma   90.00
#
_symmetry.space_group_name_H-M   'P 1'
#
loop_
_entity.id
_entity.type
_entity.pdbx_description
1 polymer ?
#
loop_
_entity_poly.entity_id
_entity_poly.type
_entity_poly.pdbx_seq_one_letter_code
_entity_poly.pdbx_strand_id
1 'polypeptide(L)'
;MKTQLIAQIERELEMIMDTNDELAINKHLYTIETLARLAQESQSVSVVHQSTPKPKVEPAVTEQELKMMGAKVPDTNTNSKNLAVTDDGFGNGESLFDF
;
A
#
# COMPACT_ATOMS: atom_id res chain seq x y z
N MET A 1 -17.84 8.09 12.94
CA MET A 1 -16.60 8.05 12.13
C MET A 1 -16.06 9.45 11.89
N LYS A 2 -16.65 10.31 11.04
CA LYS A 2 -16.14 11.68 10.77
C LYS A 2 -15.90 12.54 12.03
N THR A 3 -16.80 12.51 13.00
CA THR A 3 -16.66 13.25 14.26
C THR A 3 -15.45 12.83 15.09
N GLN A 4 -15.09 11.55 15.06
CA GLN A 4 -13.90 11.05 15.80
C GLN A 4 -12.62 11.50 15.11
N LEU A 5 -12.60 11.54 13.78
CA LEU A 5 -11.46 12.01 13.01
C LEU A 5 -11.21 13.52 13.21
N ILE A 6 -12.28 14.31 13.22
CA ILE A 6 -12.20 15.75 13.50
C ILE A 6 -11.65 15.99 14.92
N ALA A 7 -12.17 15.27 15.92
CA ALA A 7 -11.67 15.37 17.29
C ALA A 7 -10.18 14.98 17.44
N GLN A 8 -9.71 14.01 16.64
CA GLN A 8 -8.28 13.67 16.60
C GLN A 8 -7.43 14.76 15.97
N ILE A 9 -7.89 15.38 14.88
CA ILE A 9 -7.19 16.50 14.24
C ILE A 9 -7.11 17.70 15.20
N GLU A 10 -8.18 18.02 15.91
CA GLU A 10 -8.19 19.09 16.92
C GLU A 10 -7.18 18.85 18.03
N ARG A 11 -7.09 17.62 18.53
CA ARG A 11 -6.09 17.23 19.54
C ARG A 11 -4.66 17.37 19.02
N GLU A 12 -4.37 16.91 17.82
CA GLU A 12 -3.02 17.04 17.25
C GLU A 12 -2.63 18.50 17.03
N LEU A 13 -3.59 19.38 16.69
CA LEU A 13 -3.36 20.82 16.60
C LEU A 13 -3.02 21.43 17.97
N GLU A 14 -3.73 21.04 19.04
CA GLU A 14 -3.44 21.46 20.41
C GLU A 14 -2.02 21.02 20.83
N MET A 15 -1.64 19.78 20.53
CA MET A 15 -0.30 19.26 20.82
C MET A 15 0.82 20.04 20.12
N ILE A 16 0.58 20.54 18.89
CA ILE A 16 1.54 21.41 18.17
C ILE A 16 1.72 22.74 18.90
N MET A 17 0.65 23.31 19.46
CA MET A 17 0.73 24.59 20.18
C MET A 17 1.53 24.48 21.49
N ASP A 18 1.48 23.32 22.14
CA ASP A 18 2.19 23.06 23.39
C ASP A 18 3.65 22.60 23.19
N THR A 19 4.00 22.11 22.00
CA THR A 19 5.35 21.60 21.70
C THR A 19 6.27 22.71 21.17
N ASN A 20 7.49 22.76 21.71
CA ASN A 20 8.55 23.68 21.28
C ASN A 20 9.67 22.98 20.50
N ASP A 21 9.57 21.66 20.32
CA ASP A 21 10.53 20.85 19.57
C ASP A 21 10.10 20.71 18.10
N GLU A 22 10.95 21.13 17.18
CA GLU A 22 10.70 21.09 15.74
C GLU A 22 10.46 19.67 15.23
N LEU A 23 11.16 18.67 15.80
CA LEU A 23 10.96 17.28 15.40
C LEU A 23 9.58 16.77 15.85
N ALA A 24 9.11 17.16 17.04
CA ALA A 24 7.78 16.83 17.53
C ALA A 24 6.70 17.50 16.67
N ILE A 25 6.88 18.78 16.32
CA ILE A 25 5.96 19.52 15.46
C ILE A 25 5.82 18.85 14.09
N ASN A 26 6.92 18.43 13.46
CA ASN A 26 6.88 17.74 12.17
C ASN A 26 6.11 16.41 12.23
N LYS A 27 6.22 15.66 13.33
CA LYS A 27 5.46 14.42 13.53
C LYS A 27 3.97 14.69 13.66
N HIS A 28 3.58 15.66 14.48
CA HIS A 28 2.18 16.05 14.64
C HIS A 28 1.59 16.56 13.32
N LEU A 29 2.33 17.37 12.57
CA LEU A 29 1.92 17.88 11.26
C LEU A 29 1.68 16.75 10.25
N TYR A 30 2.58 15.76 10.21
CA TYR A 30 2.41 14.58 9.36
C TYR A 30 1.17 13.77 9.74
N THR A 31 0.92 13.57 11.04
CA THR A 31 -0.30 12.92 11.52
C THR A 31 -1.54 13.67 11.06
N ILE A 32 -1.56 15.00 11.17
CA ILE A 32 -2.69 15.82 10.68
C ILE A 32 -2.90 15.66 9.17
N GLU A 33 -1.83 15.66 8.36
CA GLU A 33 -1.93 15.47 6.91
C GLU A 33 -2.59 14.12 6.57
N THR A 34 -2.16 13.05 7.24
CA THR A 34 -2.71 11.70 7.02
C THR A 34 -4.18 11.60 7.45
N LEU A 35 -4.55 12.17 8.60
CA LEU A 35 -5.94 12.22 9.07
C LEU A 35 -6.82 13.07 8.13
N ALA A 36 -6.32 14.19 7.63
CA ALA A 36 -7.04 15.05 6.68
C ALA A 36 -7.27 14.33 5.34
N ARG A 37 -6.26 13.62 4.83
CA ARG A 37 -6.40 12.77 3.64
C ARG A 37 -7.48 11.69 3.83
N LEU A 38 -7.46 10.99 4.95
CA LEU A 38 -8.47 9.97 5.26
C LEU A 38 -9.88 10.58 5.36
N ALA A 39 -10.01 11.78 5.93
CA ALA A 39 -11.28 12.51 5.97
C ALA A 39 -11.81 12.84 4.58
N GLN A 40 -10.91 13.22 3.66
CA GLN A 40 -11.22 13.57 2.29
C GLN A 40 -11.61 12.34 1.45
N GLU A 41 -10.88 11.24 1.60
CA GLU A 41 -11.21 9.96 0.95
C GLU A 41 -12.57 9.41 1.42
N SER A 42 -12.91 9.63 2.70
CA SER A 42 -14.23 9.32 3.27
C SER A 42 -15.38 10.21 2.76
N GLN A 43 -15.09 11.24 1.97
CA GLN A 43 -16.10 12.08 1.28
C GLN A 43 -16.26 11.68 -0.19
N SER A 44 -15.24 11.09 -0.81
CA SER A 44 -15.24 10.70 -2.22
C SER A 44 -15.64 9.23 -2.41
N VAL A 45 -16.91 8.90 -2.19
CA VAL A 45 -17.51 7.80 -2.97
C VAL A 45 -17.86 8.43 -4.31
N SER A 46 -17.17 8.00 -5.37
CA SER A 46 -17.12 8.58 -6.73
C SER A 46 -16.03 9.65 -6.87
N VAL A 47 -14.84 9.26 -7.28
CA VAL A 47 -14.39 9.34 -8.68
C VAL A 47 -12.94 8.82 -8.71
N VAL A 48 -12.72 7.83 -9.56
CA VAL A 48 -11.40 7.42 -10.04
C VAL A 48 -10.73 8.64 -10.68
N HIS A 49 -9.80 9.30 -9.98
CA HIS A 49 -8.86 10.23 -10.60
C HIS A 49 -7.44 9.98 -10.08
N GLN A 50 -6.83 8.97 -10.69
CA GLN A 50 -5.57 9.10 -11.43
C GLN A 50 -4.70 10.32 -11.08
N SER A 51 -3.59 10.07 -10.39
CA SER A 51 -2.43 10.97 -10.41
C SER A 51 -1.14 10.17 -10.26
N THR A 52 -0.69 9.59 -11.38
CA THR A 52 0.70 9.71 -11.86
C THR A 52 0.69 9.42 -13.37
N PRO A 53 1.45 10.15 -14.20
CA PRO A 53 1.80 9.62 -15.51
C PRO A 53 2.62 8.35 -15.24
N LYS A 54 2.11 7.19 -15.68
CA LYS A 54 2.92 5.98 -15.75
C LYS A 54 4.20 6.35 -16.52
N PRO A 55 5.41 6.33 -15.93
CA PRO A 55 6.54 6.01 -16.77
C PRO A 55 6.17 4.63 -17.34
N LYS A 56 6.25 4.51 -18.66
CA LYS A 56 6.22 3.22 -19.33
C LYS A 56 7.45 2.48 -18.80
N VAL A 57 7.29 1.78 -17.67
CA VAL A 57 8.28 0.85 -17.16
C VAL A 57 8.21 -0.31 -18.13
N GLU A 58 9.02 -0.21 -19.18
CA GLU A 58 9.53 -1.40 -19.84
C GLU A 58 10.02 -2.32 -18.71
N PRO A 59 9.62 -3.60 -18.69
CA PRO A 59 10.09 -4.49 -17.66
C PRO A 59 11.62 -4.53 -17.77
N ALA A 60 12.31 -3.87 -16.83
CA ALA A 60 13.76 -3.76 -16.78
C ALA A 60 14.44 -5.08 -16.42
N VAL A 61 13.72 -6.20 -16.55
CA VAL A 61 14.20 -7.55 -16.30
C VAL A 61 13.64 -8.43 -17.41
N THR A 62 14.54 -8.92 -18.25
CA THR A 62 14.22 -9.78 -19.38
C THR A 62 13.84 -11.17 -18.87
N GLU A 63 13.02 -11.92 -19.61
CA GLU A 63 12.64 -13.31 -19.27
C GLU A 63 13.87 -14.21 -19.05
N GLN A 64 14.96 -13.95 -19.79
CA GLN A 64 16.24 -14.62 -19.62
C GLN A 64 16.90 -14.30 -18.27
N GLU A 65 16.84 -13.05 -17.81
CA GLU A 65 17.38 -12.63 -16.51
C GLU A 65 16.58 -13.25 -15.36
N LEU A 66 15.24 -13.30 -15.49
CA LEU A 66 14.38 -14.00 -14.51
C LEU A 66 14.77 -15.47 -14.37
N LYS A 67 15.06 -16.15 -15.49
CA LYS A 67 15.51 -17.55 -15.48
C LYS A 67 16.87 -17.71 -14.80
N MET A 68 17.80 -16.77 -14.98
CA MET A 68 19.12 -16.79 -14.33
C MET A 68 19.02 -16.53 -12.82
N MET A 69 18.02 -15.80 -12.35
CA MET A 69 17.77 -15.58 -10.92
C MET A 69 16.98 -16.72 -10.24
N GLY A 70 16.71 -17.82 -10.97
CA GLY A 70 15.98 -18.97 -10.45
C GLY A 70 14.46 -18.77 -10.37
N ALA A 71 13.93 -17.68 -10.93
CA ALA A 71 12.50 -17.51 -11.08
C ALA A 71 11.98 -18.43 -12.21
N LYS A 72 10.96 -19.23 -11.92
CA LYS A 72 10.24 -19.99 -12.95
C LYS A 72 9.30 -19.04 -13.68
N VAL A 73 9.62 -18.73 -14.93
CA VAL A 73 8.69 -18.04 -15.84
C VAL A 73 7.56 -19.02 -16.18
N PRO A 74 6.29 -18.71 -15.87
CA PRO A 74 5.18 -19.61 -16.18
C PRO A 74 4.94 -19.62 -17.69
N ASP A 75 5.10 -20.78 -18.32
CA ASP A 75 4.63 -20.99 -19.69
C ASP A 75 3.11 -20.83 -19.70
N THR A 76 2.59 -19.91 -20.53
CA THR A 76 1.17 -19.51 -20.61
C THR A 76 0.23 -20.61 -21.15
N ASN A 77 0.55 -21.89 -20.95
CA ASN A 77 -0.29 -23.01 -21.38
C ASN A 77 -0.30 -24.20 -20.42
N THR A 78 0.04 -24.00 -19.14
CA THR A 78 -0.29 -25.01 -18.13
C THR A 78 -0.92 -24.33 -16.94
N ASN A 79 -2.13 -24.77 -16.60
CA ASN A 79 -2.89 -24.43 -15.41
C ASN A 79 -2.17 -25.03 -14.17
N SER A 80 -0.92 -24.63 -13.98
CA SER A 80 -0.07 -25.02 -12.88
C SER A 80 -0.36 -24.04 -11.74
N LYS A 81 -1.34 -24.42 -10.93
CA LYS A 81 -1.65 -23.78 -9.66
C LYS A 81 -0.35 -23.65 -8.88
N ASN A 82 0.17 -22.42 -8.78
CA ASN A 82 1.31 -22.10 -7.93
C ASN A 82 0.83 -22.20 -6.47
N LEU A 83 0.63 -23.42 -5.99
CA LEU A 83 0.23 -23.68 -4.61
C LEU A 83 1.49 -23.67 -3.77
N ALA A 84 1.59 -22.70 -2.87
CA ALA A 84 2.61 -22.71 -1.83
C ALA A 84 2.35 -23.91 -0.92
N VAL A 85 3.19 -24.94 -1.02
CA VAL A 85 3.18 -26.12 -0.16
C VAL A 85 4.28 -25.96 0.89
N THR A 86 3.94 -26.11 2.15
CA THR A 86 4.88 -26.15 3.27
C THR A 86 5.61 -27.50 3.32
N ASP A 87 6.78 -27.54 3.96
CA ASP A 87 7.67 -28.72 4.03
C ASP A 87 7.03 -29.97 4.68
N ASP A 88 5.92 -29.80 5.39
CA ASP A 88 5.10 -30.86 6.00
C ASP A 88 4.03 -31.44 5.05
N GLY A 89 3.97 -30.96 3.80
CA GLY A 89 3.00 -31.40 2.79
C GLY A 89 1.59 -30.84 2.99
N PHE A 90 1.35 -30.00 4.00
CA PHE A 90 0.05 -29.39 4.30
C PHE A 90 0.08 -27.87 4.04
N GLY A 91 0.07 -27.49 2.77
CA GLY A 91 -0.11 -26.09 2.38
C GLY A 91 -1.59 -25.70 2.32
N ASN A 92 -1.94 -24.54 2.88
CA ASN A 92 -3.26 -23.91 2.74
C ASN A 92 -3.42 -23.34 1.31
N GLY A 93 -3.24 -24.17 0.28
CA GLY A 93 -3.03 -23.81 -1.12
C GLY A 93 -4.20 -23.11 -1.83
N GLU A 94 -4.84 -22.13 -1.22
CA GLU A 94 -5.49 -21.05 -1.94
C GLU A 94 -4.46 -19.93 -2.11
N SER A 95 -4.22 -19.54 -3.35
CA SER A 95 -3.43 -18.35 -3.64
C SER A 95 -4.14 -17.16 -2.99
N LEU A 96 -3.52 -16.53 -2.00
CA LEU A 96 -3.99 -15.29 -1.36
C LEU A 96 -4.08 -14.11 -2.33
N PHE A 97 -3.56 -14.30 -3.53
CA PHE A 97 -3.66 -13.37 -4.63
C PHE A 97 -4.46 -14.03 -5.75
N ASP A 98 -5.72 -13.61 -5.85
CA ASP A 98 -6.58 -13.80 -7.02
C ASP A 98 -6.42 -12.55 -7.89
N PHE A 99 -5.83 -12.70 -9.08
CA PHE A 99 -5.56 -11.60 -10.02
C PHE A 99 -6.25 -11.88 -11.36
#